data_AF-A0A1I3ZBJ3-F1
#
_entry.id   AF-A0A1I3ZBJ3-F1
#
_cell.length_a   1.000
_cell.length_b   1.000
_cell.length_c   1.000
_cell.angle_alpha   90.00
_cell.angle_beta   90.00
_cell.angle_gamma   90.00
#
_symmetry.space_group_name_H-M   'P 1'
#
loop_
_entity.id
_entity.type
_entity.pdbx_description
1 polymer ?
#
loop_
_entity_poly.entity_id
_entity_poly.type
_entity_poly.pdbx_seq_one_letter_code
_entity_poly.pdbx_strand_id
1 'polypeptide(L)'
;MRTSKPITVTLGKQQGSLDARLASGSYDSASEVMRAALRALDREESAINEIMRNKIREALDDPRPDLSSDEVSEHFERKHKERMKVSGRGL
;
A
#
# COMPACT_ATOMS: atom_id res chain seq x y z
N MET A 1 21.58 -28.17 15.98
CA MET A 1 20.35 -28.61 15.27
C MET A 1 19.87 -27.49 14.38
N ARG A 2 19.42 -27.77 13.14
CA ARG A 2 18.80 -26.72 12.30
C ARG A 2 17.40 -26.42 12.84
N THR A 3 17.10 -25.13 13.03
CA THR A 3 15.84 -24.63 13.60
C THR A 3 14.70 -24.52 12.59
N SER A 4 14.94 -24.80 11.29
CA SER A 4 13.92 -24.72 10.24
C SER A 4 14.18 -25.70 9.10
N LYS A 5 13.10 -26.03 8.37
CA LYS A 5 13.12 -26.90 7.18
C LYS A 5 13.50 -26.07 5.94
N PRO A 6 14.52 -26.46 5.15
CA PRO A 6 14.87 -25.75 3.94
C PRO A 6 13.77 -25.92 2.88
N ILE A 7 13.60 -24.88 2.06
CA ILE A 7 12.70 -24.88 0.91
C ILE A 7 13.49 -24.48 -0.34
N THR A 8 13.05 -24.98 -1.50
CA THR A 8 13.56 -24.57 -2.81
C THR A 8 12.52 -23.68 -3.46
N VAL A 9 12.96 -22.53 -3.97
CA VAL A 9 12.08 -21.55 -4.63
C VAL A 9 12.73 -21.07 -5.92
N THR A 10 11.90 -20.75 -6.92
CA THR A 10 12.33 -20.16 -8.19
C THR A 10 12.04 -18.67 -8.18
N LEU A 11 13.07 -17.83 -8.29
CA LEU A 11 12.93 -16.37 -8.20
C LEU A 11 12.64 -15.68 -9.54
N GLY A 12 12.91 -16.34 -10.67
CA GLY A 12 12.71 -15.76 -12.00
C GLY A 12 13.45 -14.42 -12.15
N LYS A 13 12.73 -13.38 -12.57
CA LYS A 13 13.28 -12.02 -12.77
C LYS A 13 13.89 -11.40 -11.50
N GLN A 14 13.48 -11.87 -10.32
CA GLN A 14 13.98 -11.37 -9.03
C GLN A 14 15.40 -11.87 -8.70
N GLN A 15 15.94 -12.83 -9.45
CA GLN A 15 17.30 -13.35 -9.23
C GLN A 15 18.34 -12.23 -9.25
N GLY A 16 18.26 -11.30 -10.20
CA GLY A 16 19.22 -10.19 -10.29
C GLY A 16 19.17 -9.24 -9.07
N SER A 17 18.00 -9.08 -8.44
CA SER A 17 17.85 -8.29 -7.21
C SER A 17 18.52 -8.99 -6.02
N LEU A 18 18.39 -10.33 -5.94
CA LEU A 18 19.10 -11.13 -4.94
C LEU A 18 20.61 -11.02 -5.12
N ASP A 19 21.10 -11.21 -6.35
CA ASP A 19 22.53 -11.18 -6.67
C ASP A 19 23.14 -9.81 -6.36
N ALA A 20 22.46 -8.71 -6.71
CA ALA A 20 22.92 -7.36 -6.40
C ALA A 20 23.04 -7.11 -4.89
N ARG A 21 22.10 -7.63 -4.09
CA ARG A 21 22.14 -7.50 -2.62
C ARG A 21 23.28 -8.30 -2.02
N LEU A 22 23.56 -9.50 -2.53
CA LEU A 22 24.72 -10.28 -2.11
C LEU A 22 26.03 -9.61 -2.51
N ALA A 23 26.13 -9.14 -3.75
CA ALA A 23 27.31 -8.43 -4.25
C ALA A 23 27.60 -7.13 -3.49
N SER A 24 26.58 -6.50 -2.91
CA SER A 24 26.76 -5.32 -2.06
C SER A 24 27.45 -5.61 -0.72
N GLY A 25 27.54 -6.88 -0.31
CA GLY A 25 28.06 -7.28 1.00
C GLY A 25 27.13 -6.98 2.19
N SER A 26 25.92 -6.46 1.94
CA SER A 26 24.96 -6.13 3.01
C SER A 26 24.29 -7.36 3.65
N TYR A 27 24.48 -8.54 3.07
CA TYR A 27 23.87 -9.79 3.53
C TYR A 27 24.85 -10.95 3.37
N ASP A 28 24.88 -11.84 4.36
CA ASP A 28 25.81 -12.98 4.39
C ASP A 28 25.31 -14.16 3.54
N SER A 29 24.00 -14.20 3.22
CA SER A 29 23.41 -15.31 2.48
C SER A 29 22.10 -14.96 1.78
N ALA A 30 21.75 -15.76 0.76
CA ALA A 30 20.47 -15.64 0.08
C ALA A 30 19.28 -15.85 1.03
N SER A 31 19.41 -16.76 2.00
CA SER A 31 18.37 -16.98 3.01
C SER A 31 18.15 -15.76 3.91
N GLU A 32 19.19 -14.96 4.15
CA GLU A 32 19.06 -13.72 4.90
C GLU A 32 18.33 -12.65 4.10
N VAL A 33 18.66 -12.50 2.81
CA VAL A 33 17.94 -11.62 1.89
C VAL A 33 16.46 -11.99 1.84
N MET A 34 16.14 -13.27 1.69
CA MET A 34 14.74 -13.74 1.66
C MET A 34 13.99 -13.46 2.95
N ARG A 35 14.62 -13.66 4.12
CA ARG A 35 14.01 -13.29 5.41
C ARG A 35 13.81 -11.78 5.53
N ALA A 36 14.77 -10.97 5.06
CA ALA A 36 14.64 -9.52 5.06
C ALA A 36 13.52 -9.04 4.13
N ALA A 37 13.36 -9.68 2.96
CA ALA A 37 12.29 -9.41 2.02
C ALA A 37 10.91 -9.72 2.62
N LEU A 38 10.75 -10.88 3.28
CA LEU A 38 9.49 -11.23 3.95
C LEU A 38 9.15 -10.25 5.07
N ARG A 39 10.11 -9.88 5.92
CA ARG A 39 9.88 -8.85 6.96
C ARG A 39 9.55 -7.48 6.37
N ALA A 40 10.02 -7.16 5.16
CA ALA A 40 9.64 -5.93 4.49
C ALA A 40 8.20 -5.99 3.98
N LEU A 41 7.81 -7.12 3.39
CA LEU A 41 6.43 -7.37 2.94
C LEU A 41 5.45 -7.31 4.13
N ASP A 42 5.74 -7.99 5.24
CA ASP A 42 4.90 -7.97 6.44
C ASP A 42 4.69 -6.54 6.98
N ARG A 43 5.74 -5.70 6.94
CA ARG A 43 5.66 -4.29 7.36
C ARG A 43 4.80 -3.47 6.42
N GLU A 44 4.94 -3.66 5.11
CA GLU A 44 4.13 -2.97 4.10
C GLU A 44 2.65 -3.34 4.25
N GLU A 45 2.34 -4.64 4.35
CA GLU A 45 0.98 -5.12 4.56
C GLU A 45 0.38 -4.61 5.86
N SER A 46 1.15 -4.62 6.96
CA SER A 46 0.70 -4.09 8.24
C SER A 46 0.38 -2.59 8.16
N ALA A 47 1.23 -1.80 7.51
CA ALA A 47 1.03 -0.37 7.33
C ALA A 47 -0.21 -0.05 6.49
N ILE A 48 -0.42 -0.76 5.37
CA ILE A 48 -1.62 -0.61 4.53
C ILE A 48 -2.87 -0.96 5.34
N ASN A 49 -2.84 -2.08 6.06
CA ASN A 49 -3.96 -2.52 6.88
C ASN A 49 -4.28 -1.52 8.01
N GLU A 50 -3.26 -0.92 8.63
CA GLU A 50 -3.45 0.11 9.64
C GLU A 50 -4.09 1.38 9.08
N ILE A 51 -3.62 1.86 7.92
CA ILE A 51 -4.24 2.98 7.22
C ILE A 51 -5.71 2.70 6.92
N MET A 52 -6.02 1.50 6.41
CA MET A 52 -7.40 1.12 6.10
C MET A 52 -8.27 1.04 7.36
N ARG A 53 -7.77 0.43 8.44
CA ARG A 53 -8.49 0.40 9.73
C ARG A 53 -8.78 1.79 10.27
N ASN A 54 -7.83 2.71 10.15
CA ASN A 54 -8.02 4.09 10.60
C ASN A 54 -9.07 4.82 9.76
N LYS A 55 -9.06 4.65 8.43
CA LYS A 55 -10.10 5.21 7.55
C LYS A 55 -11.50 4.66 7.83
N ILE A 56 -11.59 3.35 8.12
CA ILE A 56 -12.86 2.73 8.49
C ILE A 56 -13.36 3.30 9.81
N ARG A 57 -12.50 3.42 10.81
CA ARG A 57 -12.86 4.01 12.10
C ARG A 57 -13.31 5.46 11.94
N GLU A 58 -12.56 6.27 11.19
CA GLU A 58 -12.93 7.66 10.88
C GLU A 58 -14.32 7.75 10.23
N ALA A 59 -14.64 6.85 9.29
CA ALA A 59 -15.95 6.83 8.65
C ALA A 59 -17.08 6.36 9.58
N LEU A 60 -16.81 5.43 10.50
CA LEU A 60 -17.79 4.96 11.47
C LEU A 60 -18.05 5.98 12.60
N ASP A 61 -17.02 6.74 12.97
CA ASP A 61 -17.09 7.77 14.01
C ASP A 61 -17.59 9.12 13.45
N ASP A 62 -17.81 9.22 12.14
CA ASP A 62 -18.30 10.42 11.47
C ASP A 62 -19.75 10.72 11.87
N PRO A 63 -20.04 11.83 12.56
CA PRO A 63 -21.39 12.15 13.03
C PRO A 63 -22.30 12.71 11.93
N ARG A 64 -21.78 12.91 10.71
CA ARG A 64 -22.58 13.44 9.59
C ARG A 64 -23.70 12.45 9.25
N PRO A 65 -24.89 12.95 8.86
CA PRO A 65 -26.00 12.09 8.49
C PRO A 65 -25.67 11.31 7.21
N ASP A 66 -26.27 10.12 7.11
CA ASP A 66 -26.24 9.34 5.87
C ASP A 66 -26.83 10.15 4.72
N LEU A 67 -26.23 10.01 3.54
CA LEU A 67 -26.69 10.64 2.30
C LEU A 67 -27.26 9.57 1.37
N SER A 68 -28.37 9.87 0.73
CA SER A 68 -28.89 9.09 -0.38
C SER A 68 -27.97 9.21 -1.61
N SER A 69 -28.06 8.25 -2.52
CA SER A 69 -27.29 8.27 -3.78
C SER A 69 -27.54 9.52 -4.62
N ASP A 70 -28.76 10.06 -4.58
CA ASP A 70 -29.13 11.28 -5.31
C ASP A 70 -28.44 12.52 -4.72
N GLU A 71 -28.44 12.65 -3.39
CA GLU A 71 -27.73 13.72 -2.68
C GLU A 71 -26.22 13.67 -2.90
N VAL A 72 -25.63 12.46 -2.94
CA VAL A 72 -24.21 12.26 -3.27
C VAL A 72 -23.92 12.71 -4.70
N SER A 73 -24.78 12.35 -5.66
CA SER A 73 -24.62 12.72 -7.08
C SER A 73 -24.71 14.23 -7.27
N GLU A 74 -25.69 14.88 -6.67
CA GLU A 74 -25.84 16.34 -6.69
C GLU A 74 -24.62 17.03 -6.06
N HIS A 75 -24.12 16.51 -4.93
CA HIS A 75 -22.92 17.02 -4.28
C HIS A 75 -21.69 16.96 -5.19
N PHE A 76 -21.47 15.83 -5.87
CA PHE A 76 -20.35 15.68 -6.80
C PHE A 76 -20.46 16.59 -8.02
N GLU A 77 -21.64 16.71 -8.62
CA GLU A 77 -21.88 17.62 -9.73
C GLU A 77 -21.59 19.07 -9.35
N ARG A 78 -22.06 19.51 -8.18
CA ARG A 78 -21.85 20.86 -7.70
C ARG A 78 -20.36 21.15 -7.52
N LYS A 79 -19.61 20.27 -6.84
CA LYS A 79 -18.16 20.41 -6.69
C LYS A 79 -17.42 20.41 -8.03
N HIS A 80 -17.86 19.61 -8.99
CA HIS A 80 -17.29 19.59 -10.33
C HIS A 80 -17.52 20.93 -11.06
N LYS A 81 -18.76 21.43 -11.05
CA LYS A 81 -19.13 22.74 -11.65
C LYS A 81 -18.34 23.89 -11.01
N GLU A 82 -18.17 23.88 -9.69
CA GLU A 82 -17.33 24.86 -8.98
C GLU A 82 -15.87 24.80 -9.44
N ARG A 83 -15.28 23.60 -9.54
CA ARG A 83 -13.91 23.41 -10.01
C ARG A 83 -13.71 23.89 -11.46
N MET A 84 -14.65 23.58 -12.35
CA MET A 84 -14.59 24.00 -13.75
C MET A 84 -14.73 25.53 -13.91
N LYS A 85 -15.55 26.19 -13.07
CA LYS A 85 -15.66 27.66 -13.05
C LYS A 85 -14.38 28.35 -12.56
N VAL A 86 -13.65 27.75 -11.63
CA VAL A 86 -12.35 28.27 -11.17
C VAL A 86 -11.30 28.10 -12.26
N SER A 87 -11.28 26.94 -12.93
CA SER A 87 -10.36 26.67 -14.04
C SER A 87 -10.60 27.57 -15.27
N GLY A 88 -11.85 27.95 -15.53
CA GLY A 88 -12.22 28.81 -16.66
C GLY A 88 -12.08 30.32 -16.42
N ARG A 89 -11.80 30.76 -15.18
CA ARG A 89 -11.56 32.17 -14.83
C ARG A 89 -10.07 32.58 -14.88
N GLY A 90 -9.19 31.65 -15.25
CA GLY A 90 -7.75 31.87 -15.39
C GLY A 90 -7.25 32.03 -16.83
N LEU A 91 -8.15 32.22 -17.81
CA LEU A 91 -7.86 32.55 -19.21
C LEU A 91 -8.47 33.90 -19.57
#